data_AF-A0A3N5PWV5-F1
#
_entry.id   AF-A0A3N5PWV5-F1
#
_cell.length_a   1.000
_cell.length_b   1.000
_cell.length_c   1.000
_cell.angle_alpha   90.00
_cell.angle_beta   90.00
_cell.angle_gamma   90.00
#
_symmetry.space_group_name_H-M   'P 1'
#
loop_
_entity.id
_entity.type
_entity.pdbx_description
1 polymer ?
#
loop_
_entity_poly.entity_id
_entity_poly.type
_entity_poly.pdbx_seq_one_letter_code
_entity_poly.pdbx_strand_id
1 'polypeptide(L)'
;MSHRTADLPPRTGVAHVIRELRYHEAARQGLAVVLVLLYTVTGAPQPVLAAIGLALALAGALVRLYASGFIVKNQELATDGAYRFVRHQL
;
A
#
# COMPACT_ATOMS: atom_id res chain seq x y z
N MET A 1 15.47 3.51 -7.70
CA MET A 1 15.27 4.95 -7.41
C MET A 1 13.99 5.39 -8.12
N SER A 2 13.02 5.93 -7.39
CA SER A 2 11.70 6.28 -7.95
C SER A 2 11.83 7.55 -8.81
N HIS A 3 11.59 7.47 -10.12
CA HIS A 3 11.63 8.64 -11.01
C HIS A 3 10.46 9.62 -10.81
N ARG A 4 9.59 9.40 -9.81
CA ARG A 4 8.36 10.18 -9.60
C ARG A 4 8.57 11.64 -9.21
N THR A 5 9.76 12.00 -8.73
CA THR A 5 10.09 13.38 -8.32
C THR A 5 11.03 14.08 -9.30
N ALA A 6 11.42 13.41 -10.39
CA ALA A 6 12.40 13.91 -11.36
C ALA A 6 11.91 15.16 -12.11
N ASP A 7 10.62 15.23 -12.43
CA ASP A 7 10.03 16.34 -13.18
C ASP A 7 9.58 17.51 -12.28
N LEU A 8 9.78 17.41 -10.97
CA LEU A 8 9.35 18.43 -10.01
C LEU A 8 10.46 19.43 -9.72
N PRO A 9 10.14 20.71 -9.45
CA PRO A 9 11.14 21.73 -9.09
C PRO A 9 12.05 21.26 -7.96
N PRO A 10 13.36 21.51 -8.02
CA PRO A 10 14.29 21.07 -6.97
C PRO A 10 13.92 21.72 -5.64
N ARG A 11 13.85 20.91 -4.59
CA ARG A 11 13.72 21.37 -3.20
C ARG A 11 14.98 20.98 -2.43
N THR A 12 15.38 21.80 -1.48
CA THR A 12 16.57 21.59 -0.63
C THR A 12 16.17 21.44 0.84
N GLY A 13 17.06 20.87 1.64
CA GLY A 13 16.88 20.69 3.09
C GLY A 13 15.71 19.78 3.47
N VAL A 14 15.01 20.12 4.56
CA VAL A 14 13.92 19.30 5.13
C VAL A 14 12.75 19.12 4.15
N ALA A 15 12.47 20.13 3.32
CA ALA A 15 11.41 20.06 2.32
C ALA A 15 11.70 19.02 1.22
N HIS A 16 12.99 18.74 0.94
CA HIS A 16 13.41 17.67 0.06
C HIS A 16 13.13 16.30 0.70
N VAL A 17 13.52 16.13 1.95
CA VAL A 17 13.37 14.86 2.69
C VAL A 17 11.91 14.48 2.85
N ILE A 18 11.04 15.42 3.25
CA ILE A 18 9.58 15.18 3.38
C ILE A 18 8.98 14.76 2.03
N ARG A 19 9.42 15.41 0.94
CA ARG A 19 8.94 15.08 -0.40
C ARG A 19 9.35 13.66 -0.77
N GLU A 20 10.63 13.33 -0.61
CA GLU A 20 11.14 12.02 -0.97
C GLU A 20 10.44 10.93 -0.15
N LEU A 21 10.26 11.14 1.16
CA LEU A 21 9.51 10.25 2.04
C LEU A 21 8.05 10.06 1.59
N ARG A 22 7.38 11.13 1.13
CA ARG A 22 5.99 11.08 0.65
C ARG A 22 5.83 10.28 -0.66
N TYR A 23 6.79 10.39 -1.57
CA TYR A 23 6.72 9.78 -2.91
C TYR A 23 7.44 8.42 -3.01
N HIS A 24 8.14 8.01 -1.95
CA HIS A 24 8.77 6.70 -1.86
C HIS A 24 7.75 5.62 -1.46
N GLU A 25 7.56 4.61 -2.30
CA GLU A 25 6.55 3.56 -2.09
C GLU A 25 6.78 2.77 -0.80
N ALA A 26 8.04 2.40 -0.54
CA ALA A 26 8.40 1.67 0.66
C ALA A 26 8.16 2.50 1.94
N ALA A 27 8.35 3.82 1.87
CA ALA A 27 8.08 4.69 3.02
C ALA A 27 6.57 4.75 3.32
N ARG A 28 5.71 4.80 2.29
CA ARG A 28 4.25 4.78 2.49
C ARG A 28 3.80 3.47 3.14
N GLN A 29 4.27 2.32 2.64
CA GLN A 29 3.92 1.02 3.20
C GLN A 29 4.50 0.83 4.61
N GLY A 30 5.76 1.20 4.81
CA GLY A 30 6.43 1.12 6.11
C GLY A 30 5.75 1.98 7.17
N LEU A 31 5.38 3.21 6.84
CA LEU A 31 4.67 4.10 7.76
C LEU A 31 3.29 3.53 8.13
N ALA A 32 2.54 2.98 7.17
CA ALA A 32 1.27 2.31 7.45
C ALA A 32 1.43 1.13 8.43
N VAL A 33 2.44 0.27 8.23
CA VAL A 33 2.73 -0.85 9.13
C VAL A 33 3.08 -0.37 10.54
N VAL A 34 3.97 0.63 10.64
CA VAL A 34 4.38 1.20 11.94
C VAL A 34 3.18 1.81 12.67
N LEU A 35 2.33 2.55 11.97
CA LEU A 35 1.17 3.20 12.56
C LEU A 35 0.14 2.19 13.07
N VAL A 36 -0.14 1.14 12.28
CA VAL A 36 -1.03 0.04 12.68
C VAL A 36 -0.46 -0.69 13.89
N LEU A 37 0.84 -1.01 13.90
CA LEU A 37 1.48 -1.66 15.04
C LEU A 37 1.37 -0.81 16.30
N LEU A 38 1.70 0.48 16.21
CA LEU A 38 1.61 1.42 17.31
C LEU A 38 0.19 1.44 17.88
N TYR A 39 -0.81 1.65 17.02
CA TYR A 39 -2.21 1.66 17.42
C TYR A 39 -2.64 0.36 18.11
N THR A 40 -2.19 -0.78 17.58
CA THR A 40 -2.57 -2.09 18.13
C THR A 40 -1.97 -2.33 19.51
N VAL A 41 -0.72 -1.88 19.73
CA VAL A 41 -0.03 -1.99 21.02
C VAL A 41 -0.60 -1.03 22.05
N THR A 42 -0.98 0.20 21.66
CA THR A 42 -1.45 1.22 22.61
C THR A 42 -2.97 1.23 22.82
N GLY A 43 -3.74 0.64 21.90
CA GLY A 43 -5.19 0.90 21.79
C GLY A 43 -6.12 0.05 22.67
N ALA A 44 -5.59 -0.83 23.53
CA ALA A 44 -6.38 -1.78 24.31
C ALA A 44 -7.54 -2.41 23.50
N PRO A 45 -7.25 -3.04 22.34
CA PRO A 45 -8.29 -3.45 21.42
C PRO A 45 -9.18 -4.55 22.02
N GLN A 46 -10.48 -4.48 21.75
CA GLN A 46 -11.36 -5.60 22.08
C GLN A 46 -10.97 -6.83 21.23
N PRO A 47 -10.68 -7.98 21.85
CA PRO A 47 -10.06 -9.12 21.16
C PRO A 47 -10.95 -9.68 20.04
N VAL A 48 -12.27 -9.67 20.22
CA VAL A 48 -13.24 -10.14 19.21
C VAL A 48 -13.21 -9.22 17.98
N LEU A 49 -13.26 -7.90 18.16
CA LEU A 49 -13.21 -6.95 17.06
C LEU A 49 -11.85 -6.98 16.35
N ALA A 50 -10.76 -7.15 17.11
CA ALA A 50 -9.42 -7.32 16.55
C ALA A 50 -9.33 -8.58 15.68
N ALA A 51 -9.88 -9.71 16.13
CA ALA A 51 -9.89 -10.96 15.36
C ALA A 51 -10.69 -10.82 14.05
N ILE A 52 -11.87 -10.18 14.09
CA ILE A 52 -12.68 -9.90 12.90
C ILE A 52 -11.92 -9.00 11.92
N GLY A 53 -11.34 -7.90 12.44
CA GLY A 53 -10.55 -6.98 11.63
C GLY A 53 -9.33 -7.64 10.98
N LEU A 54 -8.62 -8.50 11.71
CA LEU A 54 -7.50 -9.27 11.20
C LEU A 54 -7.94 -10.23 10.09
N ALA A 55 -9.06 -10.94 10.26
CA ALA A 55 -9.59 -11.84 9.24
C ALA A 55 -9.94 -11.08 7.94
N LEU A 56 -10.58 -9.91 8.05
CA LEU A 56 -10.89 -9.05 6.91
C LEU A 56 -9.62 -8.52 6.23
N ALA A 57 -8.63 -8.09 7.01
CA ALA A 57 -7.36 -7.59 6.48
C ALA A 57 -6.59 -8.68 5.71
N LEU A 58 -6.55 -9.91 6.24
CA LEU A 58 -5.94 -11.06 5.58
C LEU A 58 -6.68 -11.43 4.29
N ALA A 59 -8.02 -11.45 4.31
CA ALA A 59 -8.81 -11.70 3.11
C ALA A 59 -8.52 -10.66 2.01
N GLY A 60 -8.48 -9.37 2.37
CA GLY A 60 -8.10 -8.30 1.43
C GLY A 60 -6.66 -8.44 0.90
N ALA A 61 -5.71 -8.82 1.76
CA ALA A 61 -4.33 -9.05 1.36
C ALA A 61 -4.20 -10.23 0.38
N LEU A 62 -4.94 -11.32 0.60
CA LEU A 62 -4.98 -12.46 -0.31
C LEU A 62 -5.54 -12.08 -1.69
N VAL A 63 -6.62 -11.29 -1.72
CA VAL A 63 -7.17 -10.76 -2.98
C VAL A 63 -6.13 -9.92 -3.72
N ARG A 64 -5.39 -9.07 -2.99
CA ARG A 64 -4.30 -8.24 -3.56
C ARG A 64 -3.16 -9.09 -4.15
N LEU A 65 -2.75 -10.12 -3.42
CA LEU A 65 -1.73 -11.07 -3.88
C LEU A 65 -2.19 -11.83 -5.12
N TYR A 66 -3.41 -12.35 -5.10
CA TYR A 66 -4.02 -13.02 -6.25
C TYR A 66 -4.07 -12.09 -7.47
N ALA A 67 -4.57 -10.86 -7.31
CA ALA A 67 -4.62 -9.87 -8.39
C ALA A 67 -3.22 -9.52 -8.92
N SER A 68 -2.19 -9.49 -8.08
CA SER A 68 -0.81 -9.20 -8.54
C SER A 68 -0.28 -10.23 -9.54
N GLY A 69 -0.77 -11.47 -9.48
CA GLY A 69 -0.41 -12.52 -10.44
C GLY A 69 -0.98 -12.31 -11.85
N PHE A 70 -2.01 -11.46 -12.01
CA PHE A 70 -2.62 -11.18 -13.30
C PHE A 70 -2.12 -9.88 -13.94
N ILE A 71 -1.40 -9.02 -13.22
CA ILE A 71 -0.78 -7.83 -13.82
C ILE A 71 0.53 -8.21 -14.49
N VAL A 72 0.57 -8.18 -15.82
CA VAL A 72 1.82 -8.06 -16.58
C VAL A 72 2.06 -6.57 -16.86
N LYS A 73 2.98 -5.95 -16.11
CA LYS A 73 3.21 -4.49 -16.21
C LYS A 73 3.66 -4.10 -17.62
N ASN A 74 3.04 -3.04 -18.16
CA ASN A 74 3.42 -2.37 -19.42
C ASN A 74 3.34 -3.22 -20.70
N GLN A 75 2.56 -4.31 -20.69
CA GLN A 75 2.33 -5.14 -21.88
C GLN A 75 0.91 -4.94 -22.40
N GLU A 76 -0.10 -5.35 -21.63
CA GLU A 76 -1.51 -5.28 -22.04
C GLU A 76 -2.40 -4.92 -20.85
N LEU A 77 -3.61 -4.43 -21.13
CA LEU A 77 -4.61 -4.19 -20.10
C LEU A 77 -5.09 -5.53 -19.55
N ALA A 78 -4.81 -5.82 -18.28
CA ALA A 78 -5.28 -7.03 -17.62
C ALA A 78 -6.82 -7.02 -17.55
N THR A 79 -7.47 -7.89 -18.31
CA THR A 79 -8.94 -8.10 -18.29
C THR A 79 -9.32 -9.44 -17.68
N ASP A 80 -8.33 -10.26 -17.33
CA ASP A 80 -8.53 -11.63 -16.90
C ASP A 80 -8.44 -11.80 -15.38
N GLY A 81 -8.94 -12.93 -14.88
CA GLY A 81 -8.95 -13.26 -13.47
C GLY A 81 -9.64 -12.20 -12.61
N ALA A 82 -8.90 -11.67 -11.64
CA ALA A 82 -9.42 -10.71 -10.68
C ALA A 82 -9.89 -9.39 -11.35
N TYR A 83 -9.16 -8.90 -12.35
CA TYR A 83 -9.45 -7.64 -13.05
C TYR A 83 -10.74 -7.64 -13.87
N ARG A 84 -11.34 -8.81 -14.09
CA ARG A 84 -12.67 -8.94 -14.70
C ARG A 84 -13.77 -8.31 -13.84
N PHE A 85 -13.61 -8.35 -12.51
CA PHE A 85 -14.66 -7.93 -11.58
C PHE A 85 -14.54 -6.44 -11.22
N VAL A 86 -13.33 -5.93 -11.03
CA VAL A 86 -13.10 -4.55 -10.58
C VAL A 86 -11.84 -3.99 -11.24
N ARG A 87 -11.89 -2.74 -11.70
CA ARG A 87 -10.80 -2.09 -12.45
C ARG A 87 -9.54 -1.84 -11.62
N HIS A 88 -9.64 -1.69 -10.29
CA HIS A 88 -8.53 -1.41 -9.38
C HIS A 88 -8.60 -2.33 -8.15
N GLN A 89 -7.81 -3.41 -8.16
CA GLN A 89 -7.76 -4.40 -7.07
C GLN A 89 -6.42 -4.40 -6.32
N LEU A 90 -5.49 -3.57 -6.76
CA LEU A 90 -4.16 -3.40 -6.18
C LEU A 90 -4.01 -2.03 -5.53
#